data_AF-A0A916BH46-F1
#
_entry.id   AF-A0A916BH46-F1
#
_cell.length_a   1.000
_cell.length_b   1.000
_cell.length_c   1.000
_cell.angle_alpha   90.00
_cell.angle_beta   90.00
_cell.angle_gamma   90.00
#
_symmetry.space_group_name_H-M   'P 1'
#
loop_
_entity.id
_entity.type
_entity.pdbx_description
1 polymer ?
#
loop_
_entity_poly.entity_id
_entity_poly.type
_entity_poly.pdbx_seq_one_letter_code
_entity_poly.pdbx_strand_id
1 'polypeptide(L)'
;MQLTGNRYPHYFALPLFVVGLLFSCVTHGGAQIYTPLSASVRGVLHRSVSDQAAPKLAFASQQEADAWLDAMSKRLEKRIPDPAYRMDFLKTMHYEATRAGLDPKMVLGLIEVESGFRKYAVSSAGARGYMQVMPFWVKEIGAREHNLFHLRTNLRYGCTILRHYLDMERGDLYRALGRYNGSLGKAEYPNLVRAAWHKYWDTTPKARASLSVQADVQLSARRTAASNDATAIVQGL
;
A
#
# COMPACT_ATOMS: atom_id res chain seq x y z
N MET A 1 -0.96 -17.60 82.56
CA MET A 1 0.19 -17.98 81.71
C MET A 1 -0.36 -18.72 80.50
N GLN A 2 -0.85 -17.94 79.52
CA GLN A 2 -1.41 -18.43 78.25
C GLN A 2 -0.52 -17.88 77.14
N LEU A 3 0.04 -18.79 76.32
CA LEU A 3 0.83 -18.43 75.14
C LEU A 3 -0.14 -18.20 73.98
N THR A 4 -0.46 -16.92 73.75
CA THR A 4 -0.90 -16.40 72.45
C THR A 4 0.31 -16.47 71.50
N GLY A 5 0.21 -16.75 70.21
CA GLY A 5 -0.88 -16.51 69.30
C GLY A 5 -0.30 -15.79 68.09
N ASN A 6 -0.13 -16.57 67.01
CA ASN A 6 -0.11 -16.17 65.61
C ASN A 6 1.09 -15.44 65.01
N ARG A 7 1.63 -16.09 63.97
CA ARG A 7 2.65 -15.61 63.03
C ARG A 7 1.99 -14.74 61.95
N TYR A 8 2.57 -13.59 61.64
CA TYR A 8 2.45 -12.95 60.32
C TYR A 8 3.77 -12.26 59.96
N PRO A 9 4.46 -12.64 58.87
CA PRO A 9 5.47 -11.78 58.27
C PRO A 9 4.78 -10.76 57.35
N HIS A 10 5.16 -9.49 57.50
CA HIS A 10 4.69 -8.38 56.68
C HIS A 10 5.22 -8.50 55.24
N TYR A 11 4.32 -8.66 54.28
CA TYR A 11 4.60 -8.54 52.85
C TYR A 11 4.56 -7.07 52.44
N PHE A 12 5.70 -6.46 52.16
CA PHE A 12 5.78 -5.23 51.35
C PHE A 12 5.79 -5.64 49.88
N ALA A 13 4.61 -5.66 49.24
CA ALA A 13 4.49 -5.82 47.80
C ALA A 13 4.54 -4.43 47.13
N LEU A 14 5.67 -4.12 46.50
CA LEU A 14 5.80 -2.98 45.57
C LEU A 14 5.00 -3.28 44.29
N PRO A 15 4.21 -2.35 43.74
CA PRO A 15 3.59 -2.52 42.43
C PRO A 15 4.65 -2.27 41.36
N LEU A 16 5.18 -3.35 40.76
CA LEU A 16 6.06 -3.25 39.60
C LEU A 16 5.20 -2.87 38.39
N PHE A 17 5.45 -1.67 37.88
CA PHE A 17 4.86 -1.12 36.67
C PHE A 17 4.93 -2.12 35.51
N VAL A 18 3.78 -2.28 34.85
CA VAL A 18 3.60 -2.96 33.58
C VAL A 18 4.46 -2.27 32.51
N VAL A 19 5.60 -2.88 32.16
CA VAL A 19 6.30 -2.53 30.92
C VAL A 19 5.69 -3.39 29.83
N GLY A 20 4.89 -2.75 28.98
CA GLY A 20 4.34 -3.34 27.78
C GLY A 20 5.45 -3.88 26.89
N LEU A 21 5.52 -5.20 26.79
CA LEU A 21 6.30 -5.90 25.77
C LEU A 21 5.78 -5.44 24.41
N LEU A 22 6.60 -4.61 23.76
CA LEU A 22 6.52 -4.29 22.35
C LEU A 22 6.41 -5.62 21.60
N PHE A 23 5.24 -5.87 21.01
CA PHE A 23 5.06 -6.91 20.00
C PHE A 23 5.97 -6.56 18.81
N SER A 24 7.23 -6.99 18.89
CA SER A 24 8.07 -7.17 17.72
C SER A 24 7.49 -8.38 17.00
N CYS A 25 6.55 -8.11 16.09
CA CYS A 25 6.16 -9.11 15.10
C CYS A 25 7.45 -9.45 14.34
N VAL A 26 8.04 -10.59 14.66
CA VAL A 26 9.03 -11.24 13.81
C VAL A 26 8.26 -11.59 12.54
N THR A 27 8.28 -10.67 11.59
CA THR A 27 7.79 -10.91 10.24
C THR A 27 8.64 -12.04 9.68
N HIS A 28 8.10 -13.26 9.72
CA HIS A 28 8.64 -14.38 8.98
C HIS A 28 8.38 -14.09 7.50
N GLY A 29 9.22 -13.23 6.91
CA GLY A 29 9.32 -13.15 5.46
C GLY A 29 9.73 -14.53 4.98
N GLY A 30 8.92 -15.17 4.13
CA GLY A 30 9.29 -16.45 3.56
C GLY A 30 10.64 -16.32 2.88
N ALA A 31 11.45 -17.38 2.96
CA ALA A 31 12.72 -17.42 2.25
C ALA A 31 12.42 -17.67 0.77
N GLN A 32 12.12 -16.61 0.01
CA GLN A 32 11.91 -16.70 -1.43
C GLN A 32 13.07 -17.47 -2.08
N ILE A 33 12.75 -18.60 -2.70
CA ILE A 33 13.74 -19.47 -3.33
C ILE A 33 14.00 -18.98 -4.75
N TYR A 34 15.26 -18.73 -5.09
CA TYR A 34 15.66 -18.39 -6.45
C TYR A 34 15.28 -19.53 -7.41
N THR A 35 14.58 -19.17 -8.48
CA THR A 35 14.25 -20.07 -9.59
C THR A 35 14.92 -19.50 -10.86
N PRO A 36 15.74 -20.28 -11.58
CA PRO A 36 16.40 -19.78 -12.78
C PRO A 36 15.43 -19.24 -13.82
N LEU A 37 15.74 -18.06 -14.36
CA LEU A 37 14.97 -17.42 -15.43
C LEU A 37 15.51 -17.84 -16.80
N SER A 38 14.63 -18.02 -17.78
CA SER A 38 15.07 -18.13 -19.18
C SER A 38 15.71 -16.83 -19.65
N ALA A 39 16.60 -16.90 -20.63
CA ALA A 39 17.26 -15.71 -21.18
C ALA A 39 16.26 -14.66 -21.70
N SER A 40 15.17 -15.11 -22.33
CA SER A 40 14.10 -14.22 -22.82
C SER A 40 13.37 -13.51 -21.68
N VAL A 41 12.99 -14.24 -20.63
CA VAL A 41 12.34 -13.66 -19.44
C VAL A 41 13.28 -12.67 -18.77
N ARG A 42 14.55 -13.03 -18.59
CA ARG A 42 15.56 -12.13 -18.03
C ARG A 42 15.66 -10.82 -18.84
N GLY A 43 15.70 -10.90 -20.16
CA GLY A 43 15.77 -9.72 -21.03
C GLY A 43 14.56 -8.79 -20.91
N VAL A 44 13.34 -9.36 -20.84
CA VAL A 44 12.10 -8.59 -20.67
C VAL A 44 12.09 -7.89 -19.30
N LEU A 45 12.41 -8.62 -18.23
CA LEU A 45 12.44 -8.06 -16.88
C LEU A 45 13.54 -7.01 -16.72
N HIS A 46 14.70 -7.23 -17.33
CA HIS A 46 15.80 -6.26 -17.35
C HIS A 46 15.37 -4.92 -17.97
N ARG A 47 14.72 -4.97 -19.13
CA ARG A 47 14.18 -3.76 -19.77
C ARG A 47 13.16 -3.04 -18.87
N SER A 48 12.30 -3.78 -18.17
CA SER A 48 11.31 -3.21 -17.25
C SER A 48 11.95 -2.46 -16.07
N VAL A 49 13.04 -2.99 -15.52
CA VAL A 49 13.70 -2.37 -14.35
C VAL A 49 14.68 -1.25 -14.73
N SER A 50 15.22 -1.25 -15.95
CA SER A 50 16.19 -0.25 -16.43
C SER A 50 15.56 1.01 -17.03
N ASP A 51 14.24 1.03 -17.26
CA ASP A 51 13.56 2.25 -17.72
C ASP A 51 13.73 3.40 -16.70
N GLN A 52 13.79 4.64 -17.19
CA GLN A 52 13.99 5.85 -16.40
C GLN A 52 12.87 6.89 -16.53
N ALA A 53 11.78 6.60 -17.25
CA ALA A 53 10.67 7.53 -17.46
C ALA A 53 10.13 8.13 -16.14
N ALA A 54 10.00 9.46 -16.06
CA ALA A 54 9.53 10.14 -14.85
C ALA A 54 8.14 9.63 -14.42
N PRO A 55 7.88 9.44 -13.12
CA PRO A 55 6.59 8.97 -12.64
C PRO A 55 5.46 9.91 -13.06
N LYS A 56 4.47 9.38 -13.78
CA LYS A 56 3.20 10.06 -14.07
C LYS A 56 2.06 9.27 -13.45
N LEU A 57 1.16 9.96 -12.76
CA LEU A 57 -0.03 9.30 -12.24
C LEU A 57 -0.97 8.90 -13.39
N ALA A 58 -1.63 7.77 -13.23
CA ALA A 58 -2.57 7.22 -14.21
C ALA A 58 -3.98 7.25 -13.62
N PHE A 59 -4.61 8.43 -13.69
CA PHE A 59 -6.02 8.65 -13.30
C PHE A 59 -6.81 9.18 -14.48
N ALA A 60 -8.14 9.06 -14.42
CA ALA A 60 -9.02 9.60 -15.47
C ALA A 60 -9.07 11.14 -15.44
N SER A 61 -8.82 11.75 -14.27
CA SER A 61 -8.76 13.20 -14.11
C SER A 61 -7.77 13.64 -13.03
N GLN A 62 -7.33 14.90 -13.10
CA GLN A 62 -6.49 15.50 -12.06
C GLN A 62 -7.21 15.56 -10.70
N GLN A 63 -8.51 15.83 -10.69
CA GLN A 63 -9.32 15.86 -9.46
C GLN A 63 -9.35 14.51 -8.75
N GLU A 64 -9.45 13.42 -9.52
CA GLU A 64 -9.38 12.06 -8.97
C GLU A 64 -8.00 11.75 -8.40
N ALA A 65 -6.95 12.17 -9.11
CA ALA A 65 -5.57 12.03 -8.64
C ALA A 65 -5.36 12.75 -7.31
N ASP A 66 -5.81 14.00 -7.19
CA ASP A 66 -5.66 14.80 -5.99
C ASP A 66 -6.47 14.21 -4.81
N ALA A 67 -7.72 13.81 -5.06
CA ALA A 67 -8.56 13.17 -4.03
C ALA A 67 -7.95 11.84 -3.53
N TRP A 68 -7.37 11.05 -4.41
CA TRP A 68 -6.66 9.83 -4.03
C TRP A 68 -5.39 10.13 -3.22
N LEU A 69 -4.57 11.08 -3.69
CA LEU A 69 -3.33 11.47 -3.02
C LEU A 69 -3.61 12.01 -1.61
N ASP A 70 -4.61 12.86 -1.45
CA ASP A 70 -4.98 13.42 -0.14
C ASP A 70 -5.43 12.32 0.83
N ALA A 71 -6.28 11.40 0.35
CA ALA A 71 -6.78 10.30 1.16
C ALA A 71 -5.65 9.37 1.61
N MET A 72 -4.76 8.97 0.68
CA MET A 72 -3.64 8.08 1.01
C MET A 72 -2.56 8.76 1.83
N SER A 73 -2.29 10.04 1.56
CA SER A 73 -1.34 10.85 2.33
C SER A 73 -1.78 10.89 3.79
N LYS A 74 -3.05 11.20 4.07
CA LYS A 74 -3.57 11.22 5.43
C LYS A 74 -3.38 9.88 6.17
N ARG A 75 -3.57 8.75 5.48
CA ARG A 75 -3.36 7.41 6.07
C ARG A 75 -1.91 7.11 6.40
N LEU A 76 -0.98 7.62 5.57
CA LEU A 76 0.45 7.39 5.74
C LEU A 76 1.13 8.34 6.71
N GLU A 77 0.45 9.37 7.23
CA GLU A 77 1.06 10.40 8.08
C GLU A 77 1.90 9.86 9.23
N LYS A 78 1.39 8.85 9.93
CA LYS A 78 2.11 8.24 11.07
C LYS A 78 3.31 7.39 10.66
N ARG A 79 3.32 6.87 9.42
CA ARG A 79 4.36 5.96 8.92
C ARG A 79 5.42 6.69 8.09
N ILE A 80 5.03 7.77 7.41
CA ILE A 80 5.88 8.66 6.64
C ILE A 80 5.53 10.11 7.02
N PRO A 81 6.13 10.65 8.10
CA PRO A 81 5.78 11.97 8.62
C PRO A 81 6.09 13.11 7.65
N ASP A 82 7.21 13.02 6.94
CA ASP A 82 7.62 14.05 5.98
C ASP A 82 6.61 14.15 4.81
N PRO A 83 5.92 15.29 4.65
CA PRO A 83 4.83 15.42 3.67
C PRO A 83 5.33 15.39 2.23
N ALA A 84 6.50 15.99 1.95
CA ALA A 84 7.05 16.03 0.59
C ALA A 84 7.46 14.63 0.12
N TYR A 85 8.17 13.89 0.97
CA TYR A 85 8.60 12.52 0.72
C TYR A 85 7.43 11.54 0.68
N ARG A 86 6.40 11.72 1.52
CA ARG A 86 5.17 10.94 1.46
C ARG A 86 4.43 11.13 0.14
N MET A 87 4.37 12.36 -0.36
CA MET A 87 3.78 12.66 -1.67
C MET A 87 4.59 12.03 -2.81
N ASP A 88 5.92 12.13 -2.76
CA ASP A 88 6.82 11.49 -3.73
C ASP A 88 6.69 9.95 -3.71
N PHE A 89 6.62 9.36 -2.52
CA PHE A 89 6.34 7.94 -2.32
C PHE A 89 5.02 7.52 -2.99
N LEU A 90 3.92 8.24 -2.73
CA LEU A 90 2.61 7.88 -3.28
C LEU A 90 2.57 8.00 -4.80
N LYS A 91 3.14 9.07 -5.35
CA LYS A 91 3.23 9.29 -6.81
C LYS A 91 4.06 8.19 -7.48
N THR A 92 5.23 7.89 -6.91
CA THR A 92 6.12 6.87 -7.43
C THR A 92 5.48 5.48 -7.32
N MET A 93 4.93 5.12 -6.16
CA MET A 93 4.27 3.83 -5.94
C MET A 93 3.10 3.64 -6.91
N HIS A 94 2.24 4.64 -7.05
CA HIS A 94 1.10 4.57 -7.96
C HIS A 94 1.55 4.36 -9.41
N TYR A 95 2.56 5.10 -9.85
CA TYR A 95 3.13 4.94 -11.19
C TYR A 95 3.73 3.55 -11.42
N GLU A 96 4.56 3.08 -10.50
CA GLU A 96 5.23 1.77 -10.62
C GLU A 96 4.22 0.62 -10.61
N ALA A 97 3.19 0.68 -9.75
CA ALA A 97 2.10 -0.28 -9.72
C ALA A 97 1.31 -0.28 -11.03
N THR A 98 0.87 0.91 -11.49
CA THR A 98 0.05 1.00 -12.71
C THR A 98 0.81 0.60 -13.96
N ARG A 99 2.10 0.99 -14.08
CA ARG A 99 2.95 0.56 -15.21
C ARG A 99 3.07 -0.96 -15.26
N ALA A 100 3.16 -1.61 -14.10
CA ALA A 100 3.21 -3.06 -14.01
C ALA A 100 1.83 -3.73 -14.17
N GLY A 101 0.74 -2.97 -14.38
CA GLY A 101 -0.61 -3.52 -14.46
C GLY A 101 -1.10 -4.13 -13.14
N LEU A 102 -0.69 -3.53 -12.01
CA LEU A 102 -1.09 -3.92 -10.66
C LEU A 102 -1.99 -2.84 -10.06
N ASP A 103 -2.93 -3.24 -9.20
CA ASP A 103 -3.75 -2.31 -8.43
C ASP A 103 -2.87 -1.56 -7.39
N PRO A 104 -2.77 -0.22 -7.44
CA PRO A 104 -1.99 0.56 -6.48
C PRO A 104 -2.39 0.33 -5.01
N LYS A 105 -3.67 0.06 -4.73
CA LYS A 105 -4.16 -0.18 -3.36
C LYS A 105 -3.71 -1.56 -2.86
N MET A 106 -3.68 -2.56 -3.74
CA MET A 106 -3.11 -3.87 -3.44
C MET A 106 -1.62 -3.75 -3.13
N VAL A 107 -0.87 -2.97 -3.92
CA VAL A 107 0.55 -2.74 -3.70
C VAL A 107 0.82 -2.01 -2.38
N LEU A 108 -0.03 -1.05 -1.98
CA LEU A 108 0.04 -0.44 -0.64
C LEU A 108 -0.18 -1.47 0.48
N GLY A 109 -1.15 -2.37 0.32
CA GLY A 109 -1.38 -3.48 1.27
C GLY A 109 -0.18 -4.42 1.37
N LEU A 110 0.46 -4.72 0.24
CA LEU A 110 1.69 -5.51 0.19
C LEU A 110 2.84 -4.83 0.92
N ILE A 111 3.10 -3.54 0.65
CA ILE A 111 4.17 -2.76 1.31
C ILE A 111 3.94 -2.66 2.82
N GLU A 112 2.68 -2.58 3.25
CA GLU A 112 2.33 -2.60 4.67
C GLU A 112 2.78 -3.88 5.35
N VAL A 113 2.49 -5.04 4.74
CA VAL A 113 2.88 -6.35 5.28
C VAL A 113 4.39 -6.55 5.21
N GLU A 114 5.04 -6.15 4.12
CA GLU A 114 6.46 -6.38 3.90
C GLU A 114 7.36 -5.52 4.78
N SER A 115 7.07 -4.22 4.88
CA SER A 115 7.98 -3.28 5.54
C SER A 115 7.31 -2.34 6.54
N GLY A 116 5.97 -2.31 6.57
CA GLY A 116 5.25 -1.26 7.29
C GLY A 116 5.65 0.15 6.82
N PHE A 117 6.00 0.30 5.54
CA PHE A 117 6.49 1.54 4.93
C PHE A 117 7.88 2.02 5.42
N ARG A 118 8.74 1.11 5.87
CA ARG A 118 10.12 1.44 6.27
C ARG A 118 11.09 1.35 5.09
N LYS A 119 11.63 2.51 4.66
CA LYS A 119 12.60 2.63 3.55
C LYS A 119 13.81 1.70 3.68
N TYR A 120 14.36 1.57 4.90
CA TYR A 120 15.59 0.82 5.18
C TYR A 120 15.32 -0.54 5.84
N ALA A 121 14.13 -1.11 5.67
CA ALA A 121 13.83 -2.44 6.19
C ALA A 121 14.77 -3.50 5.58
N VAL A 122 15.32 -4.36 6.44
CA VAL A 122 16.12 -5.53 6.06
C VAL A 122 15.58 -6.74 6.82
N SER A 123 15.17 -7.80 6.12
CA SER A 123 14.78 -9.05 6.78
C SER A 123 15.99 -9.89 7.21
N SER A 124 15.76 -10.90 8.04
CA SER A 124 16.79 -11.89 8.39
C SER A 124 17.32 -12.65 7.16
N ALA A 125 16.48 -12.86 6.13
CA ALA A 125 16.87 -13.45 4.86
C ALA A 125 17.59 -12.46 3.92
N GLY A 126 17.70 -11.18 4.29
CA GLY A 126 18.39 -10.15 3.53
C GLY A 126 17.54 -9.43 2.49
N ALA A 127 16.21 -9.59 2.53
CA ALA A 127 15.27 -8.82 1.71
C ALA A 127 15.32 -7.32 2.06
N ARG A 128 15.17 -6.42 1.10
CA ARG A 128 15.45 -4.98 1.29
C ARG A 128 14.33 -4.05 0.86
N GLY A 129 14.16 -2.98 1.64
CA GLY A 129 13.33 -1.82 1.30
C GLY A 129 11.82 -2.06 1.42
N TYR A 130 11.05 -1.17 0.79
CA TYR A 130 9.59 -1.10 0.93
C TYR A 130 8.86 -2.41 0.59
N MET A 131 9.23 -3.02 -0.53
CA MET A 131 8.62 -4.26 -1.04
C MET A 131 9.45 -5.51 -0.72
N GLN A 132 10.44 -5.40 0.18
CA GLN A 132 11.31 -6.50 0.61
C GLN A 132 11.86 -7.33 -0.57
N VAL A 133 12.50 -6.64 -1.52
CA VAL A 133 13.08 -7.29 -2.70
C VAL A 133 14.37 -8.01 -2.30
N MET A 134 14.50 -9.27 -2.72
CA MET A 134 15.71 -10.05 -2.50
C MET A 134 16.88 -9.58 -3.39
N PRO A 135 18.11 -9.43 -2.87
CA PRO A 135 19.25 -8.91 -3.63
C PRO A 135 19.62 -9.72 -4.89
N PHE A 136 19.28 -11.02 -4.95
CA PHE A 136 19.55 -11.81 -6.15
C PHE A 136 18.82 -11.28 -7.38
N TRP A 137 17.66 -10.63 -7.23
CA TRP A 137 16.95 -10.01 -8.36
C TRP A 137 17.77 -8.91 -9.02
N VAL A 138 18.55 -8.15 -8.26
CA VAL A 138 19.46 -7.16 -8.84
C VAL A 138 20.54 -7.83 -9.68
N LYS A 139 21.05 -8.99 -9.24
CA LYS A 139 22.04 -9.77 -10.01
C LYS A 139 21.44 -10.34 -11.30
N GLU A 140 20.18 -10.77 -11.25
CA GLU A 140 19.53 -11.46 -12.35
C GLU A 140 19.00 -10.54 -13.44
N ILE A 141 18.32 -9.46 -13.04
CA ILE A 141 17.61 -8.58 -13.98
C ILE A 141 18.08 -7.13 -13.88
N GLY A 142 19.04 -6.82 -13.02
CA GLY A 142 19.46 -5.45 -12.72
C GLY A 142 20.75 -4.96 -13.33
N ALA A 143 21.18 -3.82 -12.81
CA ALA A 143 22.48 -3.21 -13.03
C ALA A 143 23.22 -3.03 -11.68
N ARG A 144 24.55 -2.93 -11.68
CA ARG A 144 25.38 -2.96 -10.47
C ARG A 144 25.12 -1.76 -9.54
N GLU A 145 24.71 -0.64 -10.13
CA GLU A 145 24.40 0.63 -9.49
C GLU A 145 23.00 0.67 -8.86
N HIS A 146 22.14 -0.32 -9.15
CA HIS A 146 20.79 -0.35 -8.59
C HIS A 146 20.81 -0.61 -7.09
N ASN A 147 20.29 0.34 -6.32
CA ASN A 147 20.18 0.25 -4.87
C ASN A 147 18.73 0.01 -4.44
N LEU A 148 18.47 -1.14 -3.80
CA LEU A 148 17.13 -1.51 -3.31
C LEU A 148 16.62 -0.65 -2.13
N PHE A 149 17.41 0.26 -1.58
CA PHE A 149 16.94 1.26 -0.62
C PHE A 149 16.48 2.58 -1.28
N HIS A 150 16.71 2.75 -2.58
CA HIS A 150 16.17 3.89 -3.32
C HIS A 150 14.71 3.64 -3.64
N LEU A 151 13.86 4.64 -3.35
CA LEU A 151 12.40 4.57 -3.44
C LEU A 151 11.93 3.97 -4.77
N ARG A 152 12.28 4.63 -5.87
CA ARG A 152 11.84 4.24 -7.20
C ARG A 152 12.38 2.89 -7.61
N THR A 153 13.66 2.63 -7.37
CA THR A 153 14.29 1.34 -7.68
C THR A 153 13.57 0.20 -6.95
N ASN A 154 13.34 0.33 -5.64
CA ASN A 154 12.67 -0.72 -4.88
C ASN A 154 11.26 -1.04 -5.39
N LEU A 155 10.45 0.00 -5.59
CA LEU A 155 9.08 -0.12 -6.08
C LEU A 155 9.04 -0.71 -7.50
N ARG A 156 9.97 -0.29 -8.36
CA ARG A 156 10.11 -0.80 -9.73
C ARG A 156 10.40 -2.29 -9.77
N TYR A 157 11.34 -2.74 -8.94
CA TYR A 157 11.66 -4.17 -8.83
C TYR A 157 10.47 -4.95 -8.26
N GLY A 158 9.93 -4.53 -7.13
CA GLY A 158 8.83 -5.26 -6.48
C GLY A 158 7.60 -5.39 -7.38
N CYS A 159 7.20 -4.30 -8.06
CA CYS A 159 6.08 -4.34 -9.01
C CYS A 159 6.37 -5.22 -10.23
N THR A 160 7.59 -5.14 -10.79
CA THR A 160 8.00 -5.97 -11.94
C THR A 160 8.01 -7.47 -11.57
N ILE A 161 8.54 -7.82 -10.40
CA ILE A 161 8.60 -9.20 -9.90
C ILE A 161 7.20 -9.73 -9.62
N LEU A 162 6.34 -8.93 -8.98
CA LEU A 162 4.97 -9.36 -8.68
C LEU A 162 4.15 -9.55 -9.96
N ARG A 163 4.28 -8.66 -10.94
CA ARG A 163 3.66 -8.83 -12.26
C ARG A 163 4.12 -10.11 -12.93
N HIS A 164 5.42 -10.38 -12.92
CA HIS A 164 5.98 -11.62 -13.45
C HIS A 164 5.35 -12.86 -12.81
N TYR A 165 5.23 -12.89 -11.48
CA TYR A 165 4.57 -14.01 -10.81
C TYR A 165 3.08 -14.10 -11.08
N LEU A 166 2.41 -12.97 -11.26
CA LEU A 166 1.01 -12.95 -11.63
C LEU A 166 0.78 -13.51 -13.04
N ASP A 167 1.69 -13.24 -13.99
CA ASP A 167 1.68 -13.84 -15.33
C ASP A 167 1.91 -15.36 -15.26
N MET A 168 2.92 -15.79 -14.48
CA MET A 168 3.21 -17.22 -14.27
C MET A 168 2.02 -17.97 -13.68
N GLU A 169 1.28 -17.34 -12.77
CA GLU A 169 0.12 -17.91 -12.10
C GLU A 169 -1.21 -17.58 -12.82
N ARG A 170 -1.15 -17.14 -14.08
CA ARG A 170 -2.32 -16.90 -14.95
C ARG A 170 -3.36 -15.96 -14.34
N GLY A 171 -2.90 -14.95 -13.62
CA GLY A 171 -3.77 -13.98 -12.94
C GLY A 171 -4.23 -14.39 -11.54
N ASP A 172 -3.84 -15.56 -11.03
CA ASP A 172 -4.13 -15.95 -9.64
C ASP A 172 -3.24 -15.15 -8.68
N LEU A 173 -3.80 -14.07 -8.15
CA LEU A 173 -3.12 -13.19 -7.20
C LEU A 173 -2.71 -13.91 -5.91
N TYR A 174 -3.52 -14.84 -5.42
CA TYR A 174 -3.20 -15.57 -4.19
C TYR A 174 -1.94 -16.40 -4.37
N ARG A 175 -1.83 -17.12 -5.49
CA ARG A 175 -0.64 -17.92 -5.82
C ARG A 175 0.56 -17.03 -6.13
N ALA A 176 0.35 -15.92 -6.84
CA ALA A 176 1.41 -14.95 -7.13
C ALA A 176 2.02 -14.34 -5.86
N LEU A 177 1.20 -13.94 -4.89
CA LEU A 177 1.66 -13.47 -3.57
C LEU A 177 2.42 -14.58 -2.82
N GLY A 178 1.93 -15.82 -2.89
CA GLY A 178 2.64 -16.98 -2.34
C GLY A 178 4.03 -17.16 -2.96
N ARG A 179 4.19 -16.97 -4.28
CA ARG A 179 5.51 -17.00 -4.92
C ARG A 179 6.39 -15.82 -4.52
N TYR A 180 5.81 -14.62 -4.47
CA TYR A 180 6.51 -13.40 -4.12
C TYR A 180 7.22 -13.52 -2.77
N ASN A 181 6.52 -14.05 -1.76
CA ASN A 181 7.07 -14.29 -0.42
C ASN A 181 7.87 -15.59 -0.31
N GLY A 182 7.64 -16.59 -1.17
CA GLY A 182 8.24 -17.93 -1.02
C GLY A 182 7.38 -18.92 -0.21
N SER A 183 6.10 -18.62 0.00
CA SER A 183 5.14 -19.44 0.72
C SER A 183 4.10 -20.09 -0.22
N LEU A 184 4.48 -20.45 -1.44
CA LEU A 184 3.55 -20.95 -2.46
C LEU A 184 2.67 -22.10 -1.92
N GLY A 185 1.36 -21.95 -2.09
CA GLY A 185 0.36 -22.92 -1.58
C GLY A 185 -0.10 -22.66 -0.14
N LYS A 186 0.55 -21.78 0.62
CA LYS A 186 0.13 -21.40 1.98
C LYS A 186 -0.75 -20.16 1.97
N ALA A 187 -1.80 -20.16 2.79
CA ALA A 187 -2.82 -19.12 2.82
C ALA A 187 -2.47 -17.90 3.66
N GLU A 188 -1.59 -18.07 4.64
CA GLU A 188 -1.30 -17.06 5.65
C GLU A 188 -0.85 -15.73 5.03
N TYR A 189 0.23 -15.76 4.25
CA TYR A 189 0.79 -14.55 3.66
C TYR A 189 -0.15 -13.84 2.67
N PRO A 190 -0.75 -14.51 1.66
CA PRO A 190 -1.70 -13.85 0.77
C PRO A 190 -2.90 -13.25 1.51
N ASN A 191 -3.37 -13.91 2.57
CA ASN A 191 -4.47 -13.39 3.40
C ASN A 191 -4.07 -12.14 4.18
N LEU A 192 -2.83 -12.07 4.70
CA LEU A 192 -2.33 -10.86 5.36
C LEU A 192 -2.33 -9.66 4.41
N VAL A 193 -1.80 -9.83 3.19
CA VAL A 193 -1.78 -8.76 2.17
C VAL A 193 -3.19 -8.32 1.80
N ARG A 194 -4.07 -9.28 1.53
CA ARG A 194 -5.47 -9.01 1.18
C ARG A 194 -6.22 -8.32 2.34
N ALA A 195 -5.98 -8.74 3.57
CA ALA A 195 -6.58 -8.10 4.74
C ALA A 195 -6.09 -6.66 4.90
N ALA A 196 -4.79 -6.39 4.73
CA ALA A 196 -4.25 -5.04 4.78
C ALA A 196 -4.84 -4.16 3.65
N TRP A 197 -4.89 -4.69 2.42
CA TRP A 197 -5.48 -4.02 1.26
C TRP A 197 -6.93 -3.60 1.53
N HIS A 198 -7.83 -4.54 1.81
CA HIS A 198 -9.24 -4.21 1.95
C HIS A 198 -9.53 -3.35 3.19
N LYS A 199 -8.81 -3.58 4.29
CA LYS A 199 -9.06 -2.88 5.55
C LYS A 199 -8.57 -1.43 5.52
N TYR A 200 -7.41 -1.16 4.93
CA TYR A 200 -6.76 0.14 5.05
C TYR A 200 -6.70 0.95 3.76
N TRP A 201 -6.75 0.29 2.59
CA TRP A 201 -6.39 0.94 1.32
C TRP A 201 -7.53 1.03 0.31
N ASP A 202 -8.56 0.18 0.40
CA ASP A 202 -9.60 0.08 -0.63
C ASP A 202 -10.54 1.29 -0.74
N THR A 203 -10.70 2.01 0.36
CA THR A 203 -11.61 3.16 0.42
C THR A 203 -10.97 4.36 -0.27
N THR A 204 -11.29 4.57 -1.55
CA THR A 204 -11.19 5.91 -2.14
C THR A 204 -12.40 6.69 -1.65
N PRO A 205 -12.26 7.91 -1.11
CA PRO A 205 -13.43 8.76 -0.90
C PRO A 205 -14.14 8.86 -2.25
N LYS A 206 -15.44 8.56 -2.32
CA LYS A 206 -16.22 8.98 -3.49
C LYS A 206 -15.96 10.47 -3.64
N ALA A 207 -15.34 10.88 -4.75
CA ALA A 207 -15.31 12.29 -5.11
C ALA A 207 -16.74 12.79 -4.93
N ARG A 208 -16.90 13.87 -4.17
CA ARG A 208 -18.20 14.44 -3.79
C ARG A 208 -18.88 15.08 -5.00
N ALA A 209 -18.79 14.45 -6.18
CA ALA A 209 -19.14 14.96 -7.49
C ALA A 209 -20.58 14.63 -7.91
N SER A 210 -21.32 13.82 -7.14
CA SER A 210 -22.70 13.48 -7.48
C SER A 210 -23.76 14.30 -6.71
N LEU A 211 -23.39 14.97 -5.63
CA LEU A 211 -24.35 15.74 -4.82
C LEU A 211 -24.43 17.22 -5.21
N SER A 212 -23.33 17.84 -5.65
CA SER A 212 -23.33 19.24 -6.11
C SER A 212 -23.96 19.38 -7.50
N VAL A 213 -23.65 18.48 -8.44
CA VAL A 213 -24.22 18.52 -9.80
C VAL A 213 -25.74 18.30 -9.77
N GLN A 214 -26.24 17.40 -8.91
CA GLN A 214 -27.69 17.22 -8.76
C GLN A 214 -28.36 18.40 -8.05
N ALA A 215 -27.69 19.03 -7.08
CA ALA A 215 -28.20 20.24 -6.42
C ALA A 215 -28.24 21.44 -7.37
N ASP A 216 -27.22 21.63 -8.22
CA ASP A 216 -27.16 22.72 -9.21
C ASP A 216 -28.13 22.50 -10.37
N VAL A 217 -28.33 21.25 -10.81
CA VAL A 217 -29.37 20.88 -11.79
C VAL A 217 -30.76 21.10 -11.20
N GLN A 218 -31.00 20.78 -9.93
CA GLN A 218 -32.29 21.06 -9.29
C GLN A 218 -32.52 22.55 -9.03
N LEU A 219 -31.49 23.33 -8.68
CA LEU A 219 -31.61 24.78 -8.51
C LEU A 219 -31.87 25.50 -9.84
N SER A 220 -31.21 25.09 -10.92
CA SER A 220 -31.42 25.65 -12.26
C SER A 220 -32.79 25.29 -12.83
N ALA A 221 -33.27 24.06 -12.61
CA ALA A 221 -34.62 23.64 -12.96
C ALA A 221 -35.70 24.41 -12.18
N ARG A 222 -35.47 24.72 -10.90
CA ARG A 222 -36.39 25.55 -10.10
C ARG A 222 -36.41 27.01 -10.53
N ARG A 223 -35.27 27.57 -10.94
CA ARG A 223 -35.19 28.95 -11.44
C ARG A 223 -35.87 29.13 -12.80
N THR A 224 -35.77 28.14 -13.68
CA THR A 224 -36.44 28.15 -14.99
C THR A 224 -37.96 27.97 -14.85
N ALA A 225 -38.42 27.10 -13.95
CA ALA A 225 -39.85 26.96 -13.66
C ALA A 225 -40.45 28.27 -13.09
N ALA A 226 -39.79 28.91 -12.12
CA ALA A 226 -40.26 30.16 -11.53
C ALA A 226 -40.26 31.35 -12.52
N SER A 227 -39.35 31.36 -13.49
CA SER A 227 -39.30 32.39 -14.54
C SER A 227 -40.47 32.27 -15.53
N ASN A 228 -40.89 31.03 -15.85
CA ASN A 228 -41.98 30.80 -16.79
C ASN A 228 -43.35 31.15 -16.19
N ASP A 229 -43.57 30.86 -14.90
CA ASP A 229 -44.79 31.24 -14.18
C ASP A 229 -44.93 32.77 -14.06
N ALA A 230 -43.83 33.48 -13.80
CA ALA A 230 -43.84 34.95 -13.76
C ALA A 230 -44.14 35.58 -15.13
N THR A 231 -43.74 34.93 -16.23
CA THR A 231 -44.00 35.43 -17.60
C THR A 231 -45.45 35.17 -18.02
N ALA A 232 -46.05 34.06 -17.58
CA ALA A 232 -47.45 33.74 -17.86
C ALA A 232 -48.45 34.69 -17.16
N ILE A 233 -48.11 35.23 -15.99
CA ILE A 233 -48.95 36.18 -15.26
C ILE A 233 -48.97 37.58 -15.93
N VAL A 234 -47.88 37.97 -16.60
CA VAL A 234 -47.76 39.28 -17.26
C VAL A 234 -48.43 39.31 -18.64
N GLN A 235 -48.66 38.17 -19.29
CA GLN A 235 -49.32 38.07 -20.59
C GLN A 235 -50.85 37.80 -20.51
N GLY A 236 -51.41 37.75 -19.30
CA GLY A 236 -52.84 37.46 -19.04
C GLY A 236 -53.67 38.65 -18.53
N LEU A 237 -53.14 39.89 -18.62
CA LEU A 237 -53.83 41.16 -18.31
C LEU A 237 -53.84 42.05 -19.56
#